data_AF-A0A6N7PQS0-F1
#
_entry.id   AF-A0A6N7PQS0-F1
#
_cell.length_a   1.000
_cell.length_b   1.000
_cell.length_c   1.000
_cell.angle_alpha   90.00
_cell.angle_beta   90.00
_cell.angle_gamma   90.00
#
_symmetry.space_group_name_H-M   'P 1'
#
loop_
_entity.id
_entity.type
_entity.pdbx_description
1 polymer ?
#
loop_
_entity_poly.entity_id
_entity_poly.type
_entity_poly.pdbx_seq_one_letter_code
_entity_poly.pdbx_strand_id
1 'polypeptide(L)' 'MGRLSITELLLILGVALLLFGAGRIADIGKGLGEGIKNFKKGIKDEGEPPPKQLPKKEDEGGEKTTS' A
#
# COMPACT_ATOMS: atom_id res chain seq x y z
N MET A 1 0.12 7.58 32.65
CA MET A 1 -1.02 7.54 31.72
C MET A 1 -0.66 6.65 30.55
N GLY A 2 -1.47 5.61 30.31
CA GLY A 2 -1.13 4.44 29.51
C GLY A 2 -0.78 4.78 28.06
N ARG A 3 0.38 4.30 27.62
CA ARG A 3 0.80 4.32 26.22
C ARG A 3 0.14 3.09 25.63
N LEU A 4 -0.79 3.26 24.70
CA LEU A 4 -1.35 2.12 23.97
C LEU A 4 -0.18 1.33 23.41
N SER A 5 0.05 0.12 23.94
CA SER A 5 1.16 -0.70 23.47
C SER A 5 0.78 -1.26 22.10
N ILE A 6 1.79 -1.57 21.29
CA ILE A 6 1.61 -2.16 19.96
C ILE A 6 0.73 -3.42 20.04
N THR A 7 0.83 -4.18 21.14
CA THR A 7 0.02 -5.36 21.43
C THR A 7 -1.48 -5.07 21.52
N GLU A 8 -1.92 -4.09 22.33
CA GLU A 8 -3.33 -3.72 22.38
C GLU A 8 -3.84 -3.21 21.02
N LEU A 9 -3.03 -2.42 20.30
CA LEU A 9 -3.42 -1.92 18.99
C LEU A 9 -3.60 -3.05 17.97
N LEU A 10 -2.73 -4.06 17.98
CA LEU A 10 -2.87 -5.27 17.15
C LEU A 10 -4.13 -6.06 17.50
N LEU A 11 -4.47 -6.16 18.80
CA LEU A 11 -5.64 -6.91 19.25
C LEU A 11 -6.94 -6.20 18.82
N ILE A 12 -7.00 -4.88 18.96
CA ILE A 12 -8.12 -4.05 18.45
C ILE A 12 -8.21 -4.14 16.93
N LEU A 13 -7.07 -4.03 16.23
CA LEU A 13 -7.02 -4.15 14.77
C LEU A 13 -7.51 -5.52 14.30
N GLY A 14 -7.17 -6.59 15.01
CA GLY A 14 -7.63 -7.95 14.73
C GLY A 14 -9.16 -8.07 14.83
N VAL A 15 -9.76 -7.54 15.91
CA VAL A 15 -11.22 -7.51 16.07
C VAL A 15 -11.88 -6.64 15.00
N ALA A 16 -11.31 -5.47 14.70
CA ALA A 16 -11.79 -4.60 13.64
C ALA A 16 -11.73 -5.30 12.26
N LEU A 17 -10.65 -6.03 11.97
CA LEU A 17 -10.55 -6.83 10.74
C LEU A 17 -11.60 -7.93 10.66
N LEU A 18 -12.01 -8.51 11.78
CA LEU A 18 -13.07 -9.52 11.81
C LEU A 18 -14.45 -8.92 11.55
N LEU A 19 -14.72 -7.72 12.08
CA LEU A 19 -15.98 -6.99 11.87
C LEU A 19 -16.10 -6.39 10.46
N PHE A 20 -15.05 -5.73 9.99
CA PHE A 20 -15.03 -5.05 8.70
C PHE A 20 -14.59 -5.96 7.54
N GLY A 21 -13.84 -7.01 7.83
CA GLY A 21 -13.22 -7.88 6.84
C GLY A 21 -11.93 -7.29 6.24
N ALA A 22 -11.00 -8.16 5.84
CA ALA A 22 -9.76 -7.75 5.17
C ALA A 22 -10.01 -7.03 3.83
N GLY A 23 -11.08 -7.39 3.12
CA GLY A 23 -11.44 -6.79 1.84
C GLY A 23 -11.77 -5.30 1.94
N ARG A 24 -12.53 -4.87 2.96
CA ARG A 24 -12.91 -3.46 3.14
C ARG A 24 -11.71 -2.58 3.51
N ILE A 25 -10.83 -3.08 4.38
CA ILE A 25 -9.58 -2.40 4.73
C ILE A 25 -8.67 -2.26 3.51
N ALA A 26 -8.57 -3.31 2.68
CA ALA A 26 -7.76 -3.29 1.47
C ALA A 26 -8.29 -2.31 0.42
N ASP A 27 -9.61 -2.23 0.25
CA ASP A 27 -10.27 -1.29 -0.69
C ASP A 27 -9.99 0.16 -0.29
N ILE A 28 -10.22 0.50 0.98
CA ILE A 28 -9.91 1.83 1.55
C ILE A 28 -8.41 2.14 1.44
N GLY A 29 -7.56 1.16 1.75
CA GLY A 29 -6.10 1.29 1.67
C GLY A 29 -5.60 1.55 0.24
N LYS A 30 -6.20 0.92 -0.77
CA LYS A 30 -5.89 1.18 -2.19
C LYS A 30 -6.23 2.61 -2.57
N GLY A 31 -7.44 3.08 -2.26
CA GLY A 31 -7.86 4.46 -2.55
C GLY A 31 -7.00 5.51 -1.84
N LEU A 32 -6.71 5.32 -0.55
CA LEU A 32 -5.79 6.19 0.20
C LEU A 32 -4.37 6.16 -0.37
N GLY A 33 -3.86 4.97 -0.71
CA GLY A 33 -2.52 4.79 -1.26
C GLY A 33 -2.34 5.51 -2.59
N GLU A 34 -3.31 5.42 -3.48
CA GLU A 34 -3.31 6.14 -4.76
C GLU A 34 -3.39 7.66 -4.56
N GLY A 35 -4.24 8.13 -3.64
CA GLY A 35 -4.32 9.55 -3.29
C GLY A 35 -3.00 10.10 -2.74
N ILE A 36 -2.38 9.41 -1.79
CA ILE A 36 -1.09 9.80 -1.21
C ILE A 36 0.02 9.75 -2.27
N LYS A 37 0.02 8.74 -3.16
CA LYS A 37 1.00 8.63 -4.25
C LYS A 37 0.90 9.81 -5.21
N ASN A 38 -0.31 10.20 -5.61
CA ASN A 38 -0.55 11.34 -6.49
C ASN A 38 -0.20 12.66 -5.79
N PHE A 39 -0.54 12.81 -4.51
CA PHE A 39 -0.18 13.98 -3.71
C PHE A 39 1.35 14.14 -3.60
N LYS A 40 2.07 13.04 -3.30
CA LYS A 40 3.53 13.04 -3.24
C LYS A 40 4.16 13.34 -4.60
N LYS A 41 3.57 12.86 -5.69
CA LYS A 41 4.05 13.12 -7.05
C LYS A 41 3.89 14.61 -7.41
N GLY A 42 2.73 15.20 -7.13
CA GLY A 42 2.47 16.63 -7.38
C GLY A 42 3.42 17.54 -6.61
N ILE A 43 3.68 17.25 -5.33
CA ILE A 43 4.66 18.01 -4.52
C ILE A 43 6.09 17.85 -5.08
N LYS A 44 6.43 16.67 -5.61
CA LYS A 44 7.77 16.42 -6.16
C LYS A 44 7.99 17.09 -7.52
N ASP A 45 6.95 17.16 -8.36
CA ASP A 45 7.00 17.80 -9.68
C ASP A 45 7.13 19.34 -9.59
N GLU A 46 6.77 19.98 -8.47
CA GLU A 46 6.99 21.42 -8.24
C GLU A 46 8.43 21.80 -7.81
N GLY A 47 9.31 20.83 -7.55
CA GLY A 47 10.64 21.10 -6.95
C GLY A 47 11.85 20.40 -7.58
N GLU A 48 11.69 19.44 -8.49
CA GLU A 48 12.81 18.65 -9.03
C GLU A 48 12.53 18.14 -10.45
N PRO A 49 13.49 18.14 -11.40
CA PRO A 49 13.30 17.51 -12.70
C PRO A 49 12.94 16.02 -12.54
N PRO A 50 12.07 15.46 -13.41
CA PRO A 50 11.32 14.25 -13.12
C PRO A 50 12.24 13.05 -12.85
N PRO A 51 12.06 12.33 -11.73
CA PRO A 51 12.70 11.04 -11.54
C PRO A 51 12.15 10.08 -12.59
N LYS A 52 13.04 9.53 -13.41
CA LYS A 52 12.76 8.43 -14.35
C LYS A 52 11.90 7.39 -13.65
N GLN A 53 10.70 7.18 -14.18
CA GLN A 53 9.79 6.13 -13.77
C GLN A 53 10.57 4.81 -13.83
N LEU A 54 10.86 4.23 -12.67
CA LEU A 54 11.37 2.87 -12.59
C LEU A 54 10.23 1.97 -13.07
N PRO A 55 10.38 1.25 -14.20
CA PRO A 55 9.39 0.29 -14.62
C PRO A 55 9.24 -0.74 -13.51
N LYS A 56 7.99 -0.92 -13.09
CA LYS A 56 7.58 -1.97 -12.16
C LYS A 56 7.95 -3.28 -12.84
N LYS A 57 8.93 -3.97 -12.25
CA LYS A 57 9.35 -5.32 -12.62
C LYS A 57 8.10 -6.18 -12.79
N GLU A 58 7.72 -6.46 -14.03
CA GLU A 58 6.79 -7.52 -14.33
C GLU A 58 7.43 -8.82 -13.84
N ASP A 59 6.69 -9.55 -13.00
CA ASP A 59 6.96 -10.93 -12.66
C ASP A 59 7.02 -11.76 -13.96
N GLU A 60 8.23 -12.04 -14.45
CA GLU A 60 8.48 -13.16 -15.36
C GLU A 60 8.27 -14.47 -14.58
N GLY A 61 7.07 -15.00 -14.65
CA GLY A 61 6.72 -16.30 -14.09
C GLY A 61 5.63 -16.95 -14.92
N GLY A 62 6.01 -17.61 -16.02
CA GLY A 62 5.11 -18.53 -16.71
C GLY A 62 5.43 -18.78 -18.18
N GLU A 63 5.89 -20.01 -18.42
CA GLU A 63 5.55 -20.84 -19.60
C GLU A 63 6.44 -20.82 -20.86
N LYS A 64 6.99 -22.03 -21.12
CA LYS A 64 7.18 -22.73 -22.41
C LYS A 64 8.50 -22.54 -23.15
N THR A 65 9.33 -23.60 -23.13
CA THR A 65 9.69 -24.47 -24.28
C THR A 65 10.69 -25.52 -23.73
N THR A 66 10.44 -26.82 -23.62
CA THR A 66 10.26 -27.88 -24.63
C THR A 66 11.17 -27.74 -25.86
N SER A 67 11.92 -28.82 -26.09
CA SER A 67 12.80 -29.14 -27.24
C SER A 67 14.22 -28.57 -27.18
#